data_AF-N9EE90-F1
#
_entry.id   AF-N9EE90-F1
#
_cell.length_a   1.000
_cell.length_b   1.000
_cell.length_c   1.000
_cell.angle_alpha   90.00
_cell.angle_beta   90.00
_cell.angle_gamma   90.00
#
_symmetry.space_group_name_H-M   'P 1'
#
loop_
_entity.id
_entity.type
_entity.pdbx_description
1 polymer ?
#
loop_
_entity_poly.entity_id
_entity_poly.type
_entity_poly.pdbx_seq_one_letter_code
_entity_poly.pdbx_strand_id
1 'polypeptide(L)'
;MIHQLYNARELAGLNGYRNKPSKNIQKISNIKRLKQNAAAVGPYTLSMEFCVDEVNTVIDKYRTETGLQDAEQTPEHVAYSVYHGDLIICLKNILIPLDQEWHLGVDSHYYNAETDDVMTVPVQFQMPKMSFNEFKFGSTLAVDRGHGLKTRWKGINDELNAILLADVPLGYDRVRSDAKLTCVTGFTNYECLKEFNFVKKVIRNSGLEGIKKVNDAIKSFKSQNIEQVA
;
A
#
# COMPACT_ATOMS: atom_id res chain seq x y z
N MET A 1 -25.33 67.21 21.76
CA MET A 1 -26.24 66.28 21.05
C MET A 1 -25.35 65.34 20.23
N ILE A 2 -25.29 64.06 20.65
CA ILE A 2 -24.77 62.84 19.97
C ILE A 2 -23.27 62.79 19.61
N HIS A 3 -22.48 62.22 20.52
CA HIS A 3 -21.28 61.44 20.20
C HIS A 3 -21.71 60.22 19.36
N GLN A 4 -21.26 60.14 18.11
CA GLN A 4 -21.32 58.90 17.33
C GLN A 4 -20.24 57.95 17.85
N LEU A 5 -20.67 56.91 18.56
CA LEU A 5 -19.85 55.74 18.88
C LEU A 5 -19.59 54.98 17.57
N TYR A 6 -18.34 55.05 17.10
CA TYR A 6 -17.87 54.18 16.02
C TYR A 6 -17.95 52.72 16.46
N ASN A 7 -18.59 51.91 15.62
CA ASN A 7 -18.80 50.49 15.83
C ASN A 7 -17.45 49.74 15.78
N ALA A 8 -17.14 48.96 16.81
CA ALA A 8 -15.92 48.15 16.91
C ALA A 8 -15.78 47.02 15.86
N ARG A 9 -16.64 47.00 14.83
CA ARG A 9 -16.61 46.03 13.73
C ARG A 9 -15.73 46.45 12.56
N GLU A 10 -15.29 47.70 12.47
CA GLU A 10 -14.50 48.20 11.33
C GLU A 10 -12.98 48.07 11.49
N LEU A 11 -12.48 47.54 12.62
CA LEU A 11 -11.04 47.39 12.91
C LEU A 11 -10.55 45.93 12.94
N ALA A 12 -11.38 44.96 12.56
CA ALA A 12 -10.99 43.56 12.51
C ALA A 12 -10.12 43.28 11.28
N GLY A 13 -8.80 43.45 11.41
CA GLY A 13 -7.84 43.16 10.33
C GLY A 13 -6.45 43.78 10.48
N LEU A 14 -6.25 44.70 11.43
CA LEU A 14 -4.93 45.29 11.69
C LEU A 14 -4.06 44.34 12.54
N ASN A 15 -2.81 44.17 12.11
CA ASN A 15 -1.79 43.33 12.76
C ASN A 15 -1.65 43.72 14.24
N GLY A 16 -2.15 42.85 15.12
CA GLY A 16 -2.21 43.05 16.58
C GLY A 16 -3.36 42.28 17.24
N TYR A 17 -4.44 41.99 16.51
CA TYR A 17 -5.62 41.26 17.01
C TYR A 17 -5.81 39.89 16.32
N ARG A 18 -4.86 38.97 16.49
CA ARG A 18 -5.17 37.53 16.34
C ARG A 18 -5.84 37.07 17.62
N ASN A 19 -7.18 37.08 17.64
CA ASN A 19 -7.94 36.44 18.72
C ASN A 19 -7.56 34.96 18.78
N LYS A 20 -6.92 34.53 19.88
CA LYS A 20 -6.75 33.11 20.19
C LYS A 20 -8.13 32.44 20.10
N PRO A 21 -8.28 31.30 19.41
CA PRO A 21 -9.58 30.67 19.25
C PRO A 21 -10.19 30.40 20.63
N SER A 22 -11.47 30.75 20.79
CA SER A 22 -12.25 30.53 22.02
C SER A 22 -12.08 29.09 22.54
N LYS A 23 -12.03 28.90 23.86
CA LYS A 23 -11.91 27.58 24.51
C LYS A 23 -12.96 26.56 23.99
N ASN A 24 -14.14 27.02 23.61
CA ASN A 24 -15.18 26.17 23.00
C ASN A 24 -14.83 25.73 21.58
N ILE A 25 -14.23 26.61 20.76
CA ILE A 25 -13.77 26.27 19.40
C ILE A 25 -12.63 25.26 19.47
N GLN A 26 -11.69 25.44 20.42
CA GLN A 26 -10.62 24.49 20.67
C GLN A 26 -11.18 23.11 21.09
N LYS A 27 -12.12 23.07 22.04
CA LYS A 27 -12.76 21.83 22.50
C LYS A 27 -13.48 21.09 21.36
N ILE A 28 -14.26 21.79 20.52
CA ILE A 28 -14.95 21.20 19.37
C ILE A 28 -13.94 20.65 18.35
N SER A 29 -12.88 21.41 18.06
CA SER A 29 -11.82 20.96 17.13
C SER A 29 -11.10 19.70 17.63
N ASN A 30 -10.85 19.60 18.94
CA ASN A 30 -10.22 18.44 19.56
C ASN A 30 -11.14 17.21 19.50
N ILE A 31 -12.44 17.38 19.80
CA ILE A 31 -13.43 16.28 19.70
C ILE A 31 -13.53 15.77 18.25
N LYS A 32 -13.52 16.68 17.26
CA LYS A 32 -13.52 16.30 15.84
C LYS A 32 -12.27 15.50 15.48
N ARG A 33 -11.09 15.96 15.90
CA ARG A 33 -9.81 15.26 15.67
C ARG A 33 -9.79 13.87 16.33
N LEU A 34 -10.35 13.73 17.54
CA LEU A 34 -10.47 12.45 18.22
C LEU A 34 -11.37 11.48 17.45
N LYS A 35 -12.54 11.93 16.98
CA LYS A 35 -13.44 11.09 16.16
C LYS A 35 -12.78 10.68 14.84
N GLN A 36 -12.07 11.59 14.20
CA GLN A 36 -11.32 11.35 12.97
C GLN A 36 -10.22 10.31 13.17
N ASN A 37 -9.43 10.45 14.23
CA ASN A 37 -8.39 9.48 14.56
C ASN A 37 -9.00 8.12 14.92
N ALA A 38 -10.11 8.09 15.65
CA ALA A 38 -10.82 6.84 15.97
C ALA A 38 -11.28 6.11 14.70
N ALA A 39 -11.73 6.83 13.67
CA ALA A 39 -12.10 6.23 12.40
C ALA A 39 -10.90 5.58 11.68
N ALA A 40 -9.67 6.10 11.85
CA ALA A 40 -8.48 5.55 11.22
C ALA A 40 -8.00 4.24 11.87
N VAL A 41 -8.36 3.96 13.13
CA VAL A 41 -7.81 2.82 13.90
C VAL A 41 -8.17 1.45 13.31
N GLY A 42 -9.26 1.34 12.56
CA GLY A 42 -9.72 0.06 11.99
C GLY A 42 -10.53 -0.80 12.97
N PRO A 43 -10.55 -2.15 12.80
CA PRO A 43 -9.75 -2.91 11.84
C PRO A 43 -10.30 -2.84 10.40
N TYR A 44 -9.38 -2.84 9.44
CA TYR A 44 -9.64 -2.97 8.02
C TYR A 44 -8.94 -4.23 7.50
N THR A 45 -9.69 -5.08 6.80
CA THR A 45 -9.12 -6.20 6.04
C THR A 45 -8.70 -5.68 4.68
N LEU A 46 -7.39 -5.53 4.48
CA LEU A 46 -6.81 -5.07 3.22
C LEU A 46 -6.24 -6.27 2.49
N SER A 47 -6.53 -6.38 1.20
CA SER A 47 -5.96 -7.43 0.36
C SER A 47 -5.49 -6.89 -0.99
N MET A 48 -4.57 -7.61 -1.61
CA MET A 48 -4.22 -7.47 -3.01
C MET A 48 -4.06 -8.84 -3.66
N GLU A 49 -4.45 -8.93 -4.92
CA GLU A 49 -4.33 -10.10 -5.78
C GLU A 49 -3.45 -9.74 -6.97
N PHE A 50 -2.61 -10.68 -7.42
CA PHE A 50 -1.69 -10.47 -8.53
C PHE A 50 -1.23 -11.79 -9.13
N CYS A 51 -0.94 -11.78 -10.43
CA CYS A 51 -0.24 -12.85 -11.11
C CYS A 51 1.27 -12.57 -11.04
N VAL A 52 2.04 -13.50 -10.46
CA VAL A 52 3.49 -13.33 -10.24
C VAL A 52 4.22 -13.13 -11.56
N ASP A 53 3.87 -13.90 -12.58
CA ASP A 53 4.52 -13.85 -13.90
C ASP A 53 4.18 -12.55 -14.65
N GLU A 54 2.95 -12.06 -14.50
CA GLU A 54 2.52 -10.78 -15.08
C GLU A 54 3.22 -9.59 -14.41
N VAL A 55 3.30 -9.60 -13.07
CA VAL A 55 4.05 -8.59 -12.31
C VAL A 55 5.48 -8.50 -12.80
N ASN A 56 6.19 -9.63 -12.88
CA ASN A 56 7.58 -9.65 -13.35
C ASN A 56 7.68 -9.08 -14.77
N THR A 57 6.81 -9.52 -15.67
CA THR A 57 6.80 -9.09 -17.07
C THR A 57 6.57 -7.58 -17.22
N VAL A 58 5.53 -7.03 -16.58
CA VAL A 58 5.14 -5.62 -16.75
C VAL A 58 6.13 -4.70 -16.04
N ILE A 59 6.55 -5.04 -14.83
CA ILE A 59 7.46 -4.20 -14.04
C ILE A 59 8.85 -4.19 -14.66
N ASP A 60 9.40 -5.34 -15.07
CA ASP A 60 10.73 -5.38 -15.68
C ASP A 60 10.75 -4.73 -17.07
N LYS A 61 9.68 -4.89 -17.86
CA LYS A 61 9.51 -4.16 -19.11
C LYS A 61 9.53 -2.65 -18.87
N TYR A 62 8.73 -2.16 -17.93
CA TYR A 62 8.69 -0.73 -17.59
C TYR A 62 10.06 -0.21 -17.14
N ARG A 63 10.77 -0.96 -16.30
CA ARG A 63 12.11 -0.60 -15.83
C ARG A 63 13.12 -0.53 -16.97
N THR A 64 13.08 -1.49 -17.89
CA THR A 64 13.95 -1.53 -19.07
C THR A 64 13.70 -0.34 -19.98
N GLU A 65 12.43 -0.01 -20.24
CA GLU A 65 12.05 1.11 -21.11
C GLU A 65 12.40 2.50 -20.51
N THR A 66 12.39 2.61 -19.18
CA THR A 66 12.60 3.90 -18.48
C THR A 66 13.98 4.07 -17.85
N GLY A 67 14.80 3.01 -17.82
CA GLY A 67 16.08 3.00 -17.11
C GLY A 67 15.93 3.01 -15.58
N LEU A 68 14.77 2.61 -15.05
CA LEU A 68 14.50 2.63 -13.62
C LEU A 68 15.30 1.54 -12.89
N GLN A 69 16.27 1.96 -12.08
CA GLN A 69 17.16 1.04 -11.37
C GLN A 69 16.46 0.29 -10.23
N ASP A 70 15.58 0.97 -9.49
CA ASP A 70 14.89 0.40 -8.33
C ASP A 70 13.43 0.09 -8.65
N ALA A 71 13.03 -1.17 -8.55
CA ALA A 71 11.67 -1.62 -8.80
C ALA A 71 10.66 -1.03 -7.81
N GLU A 72 11.07 -0.69 -6.59
CA GLU A 72 10.17 -0.09 -5.59
C GLU A 72 9.78 1.36 -5.96
N GLN A 73 10.55 2.01 -6.84
CA GLN A 73 10.25 3.33 -7.39
C GLN A 73 9.27 3.28 -8.58
N THR A 74 8.75 2.11 -8.93
CA THR A 74 7.73 1.99 -9.97
C THR A 74 6.53 2.91 -9.64
N PRO A 75 6.10 3.76 -10.58
CA PRO A 75 4.94 4.65 -10.37
C PRO A 75 3.66 3.88 -10.06
N GLU A 76 2.78 4.52 -9.29
CA GLU A 76 1.54 3.91 -8.81
C GLU A 76 0.63 3.41 -9.95
N HIS A 77 0.49 4.17 -11.04
CA HIS A 77 -0.35 3.74 -12.17
C HIS A 77 0.15 2.45 -12.85
N VAL A 78 1.46 2.16 -12.80
CA VAL A 78 2.03 0.92 -13.31
C VAL A 78 1.86 -0.19 -12.28
N ALA A 79 2.16 0.06 -11.00
CA ALA A 79 1.97 -0.93 -9.95
C ALA A 79 0.50 -1.40 -9.85
N TYR A 80 -0.46 -0.48 -9.90
CA TYR A 80 -1.89 -0.78 -9.84
C TYR A 80 -2.43 -1.47 -11.11
N SER A 81 -1.63 -1.56 -12.17
CA SER A 81 -2.01 -2.31 -13.38
C SER A 81 -1.85 -3.82 -13.21
N VAL A 82 -0.98 -4.27 -12.30
CA VAL A 82 -0.68 -5.69 -12.07
C VAL A 82 -0.98 -6.18 -10.66
N TYR A 83 -1.10 -5.26 -9.70
CA TYR A 83 -1.58 -5.53 -8.36
C TYR A 83 -2.98 -4.95 -8.20
N HIS A 84 -3.93 -5.78 -7.78
CA HIS A 84 -5.33 -5.41 -7.67
C HIS A 84 -5.82 -5.50 -6.24
N GLY A 85 -6.42 -4.42 -5.74
CA GLY A 85 -7.01 -4.39 -4.40
C GLY A 85 -6.61 -3.15 -3.60
N ASP A 86 -7.04 -3.12 -2.35
CA ASP A 86 -6.84 -1.96 -1.47
C ASP A 86 -5.46 -1.95 -0.81
N LEU A 87 -4.84 -3.13 -0.63
CA LEU A 87 -3.55 -3.23 0.06
C LEU A 87 -2.42 -2.59 -0.74
N ILE A 88 -2.39 -2.73 -2.07
CA ILE A 88 -1.34 -2.10 -2.90
C ILE A 88 -1.36 -0.58 -2.78
N ILE A 89 -2.54 0.05 -2.67
CA ILE A 89 -2.67 1.49 -2.44
C ILE A 89 -2.00 1.86 -1.11
N CYS A 90 -2.26 1.08 -0.07
CA CYS A 90 -1.72 1.34 1.27
C CYS A 90 -0.20 1.13 1.33
N LEU A 91 0.33 0.13 0.63
CA LEU A 91 1.76 -0.15 0.57
C LEU A 91 2.52 0.92 -0.22
N LYS A 92 2.05 1.27 -1.42
CA LYS A 92 2.72 2.27 -2.29
C LYS A 92 2.76 3.67 -1.67
N ASN A 93 1.78 4.03 -0.85
CA ASN A 93 1.67 5.36 -0.24
C ASN A 93 1.99 5.37 1.26
N ILE A 94 2.41 4.23 1.85
CA ILE A 94 2.78 4.12 3.27
C ILE A 94 1.64 4.60 4.20
N LEU A 95 0.42 4.11 3.97
CA LEU A 95 -0.80 4.59 4.65
C LEU A 95 -1.13 3.81 5.94
N ILE A 96 -0.49 2.67 6.12
CA ILE A 96 -0.66 1.76 7.26
C ILE A 96 0.70 1.57 7.96
N PRO A 97 0.73 1.07 9.21
CA PRO A 97 1.99 0.70 9.85
C PRO A 97 2.84 -0.24 8.98
N LEU A 98 4.17 -0.12 9.05
CA LEU A 98 5.06 -0.92 8.20
C LEU A 98 5.07 -2.41 8.58
N ASP A 99 4.93 -2.69 9.88
CA ASP A 99 4.93 -4.05 10.40
C ASP A 99 3.50 -4.59 10.51
N GLN A 100 3.22 -5.69 9.81
CA GLN A 100 1.90 -6.33 9.79
C GLN A 100 2.04 -7.84 9.94
N GLU A 101 0.96 -8.47 10.39
CA GLU A 101 0.77 -9.91 10.21
C GLU A 101 0.30 -10.14 8.78
N TRP A 102 1.04 -10.97 8.05
CA TRP A 102 0.82 -11.20 6.62
C TRP A 102 0.20 -12.58 6.39
N HIS A 103 -0.82 -12.62 5.54
CA HIS A 103 -1.44 -13.85 5.06
C HIS A 103 -1.31 -13.90 3.55
N LEU A 104 -0.53 -14.85 3.04
CA LEU A 104 -0.30 -15.04 1.61
C LEU A 104 -0.81 -16.41 1.19
N GLY A 105 -1.72 -16.44 0.22
CA GLY A 105 -2.04 -17.64 -0.56
C GLY A 105 -1.43 -17.54 -1.94
N VAL A 106 -0.89 -18.64 -2.45
CA VAL A 106 -0.38 -18.75 -3.83
C VAL A 106 -0.89 -20.05 -4.44
N ASP A 107 -1.59 -19.93 -5.56
CA ASP A 107 -1.97 -21.06 -6.40
C ASP A 107 -1.02 -21.11 -7.59
N SER A 108 -0.21 -22.17 -7.68
CA SER A 108 0.72 -22.37 -8.79
C SER A 108 0.20 -23.44 -9.76
N HIS A 109 -0.02 -23.04 -11.00
CA HIS A 109 -0.57 -23.86 -12.07
C HIS A 109 0.53 -24.44 -12.95
N TYR A 110 0.42 -25.74 -13.21
CA TYR A 110 1.39 -26.51 -13.98
C TYR A 110 0.70 -27.28 -15.10
N TYR A 111 1.45 -27.52 -16.17
CA TYR A 111 1.02 -28.32 -17.31
C TYR A 111 2.09 -29.36 -17.64
N ASN A 112 1.66 -30.58 -17.92
CA ASN A 112 2.51 -31.65 -18.43
C ASN A 112 2.15 -31.92 -19.90
N ALA A 113 3.08 -31.59 -20.80
CA ALA A 113 2.87 -31.72 -22.24
C ALA A 113 2.88 -33.16 -22.75
N GLU A 114 3.52 -34.10 -22.03
CA GLU A 114 3.58 -35.51 -22.43
C GLU A 114 2.25 -36.23 -22.16
N THR A 115 1.61 -35.90 -21.04
CA THR A 115 0.36 -36.54 -20.60
C THR A 115 -0.88 -35.70 -20.89
N ASP A 116 -0.73 -34.47 -21.37
CA ASP A 116 -1.78 -33.47 -21.52
C ASP A 116 -2.57 -33.24 -20.22
N ASP A 117 -1.84 -33.12 -19.11
CA ASP A 117 -2.43 -33.01 -17.76
C ASP A 117 -2.16 -31.64 -17.12
N VAL A 118 -3.08 -31.20 -16.26
CA VAL A 118 -3.00 -29.94 -15.52
C VAL A 118 -3.05 -30.17 -14.01
N MET A 119 -2.21 -29.44 -13.29
CA MET A 119 -2.15 -29.51 -11.84
C MET A 119 -2.11 -28.11 -11.23
N THR A 120 -2.69 -27.95 -10.05
CA THR A 120 -2.57 -26.73 -9.24
C THR A 120 -2.10 -27.10 -7.85
N VAL A 121 -1.05 -26.43 -7.39
CA VAL A 121 -0.49 -26.62 -6.05
C VAL A 121 -0.77 -25.35 -5.22
N PRO A 122 -1.70 -25.42 -4.25
CA PRO A 122 -2.00 -24.30 -3.36
C PRO A 122 -1.03 -24.27 -2.17
N VAL A 123 -0.43 -23.11 -1.91
CA VAL A 123 0.47 -22.88 -0.78
C VAL A 123 -0.02 -21.68 0.03
N GLN A 124 0.00 -21.79 1.35
CA GLN A 124 -0.41 -20.71 2.24
C GLN A 124 0.64 -20.43 3.31
N PHE A 125 0.83 -19.14 3.59
CA PHE A 125 1.72 -18.62 4.61
C PHE A 125 0.94 -17.70 5.54
N GLN A 126 1.03 -17.97 6.84
CA GLN A 126 0.56 -17.07 7.89
C GLN A 126 1.78 -16.62 8.70
N MET A 127 2.13 -15.35 8.59
CA MET A 127 3.36 -14.82 9.15
C MET A 127 3.09 -13.93 10.37
N PRO A 128 3.97 -14.00 11.38
CA PRO A 128 3.92 -13.07 12.50
C PRO A 128 4.19 -11.64 12.01
N LYS A 129 3.97 -10.69 12.91
CA LYS A 129 4.19 -9.27 12.64
C LYS A 129 5.62 -8.99 12.16
N MET A 130 5.78 -8.50 10.94
CA MET A 130 7.06 -8.08 10.34
C MET A 130 6.84 -7.06 9.22
N SER A 131 7.91 -6.38 8.81
CA SER A 131 7.82 -5.45 7.67
C SER A 131 7.56 -6.19 6.36
N PHE A 132 6.97 -5.49 5.37
CA PHE A 132 6.74 -6.10 4.05
C PHE A 132 8.03 -6.56 3.36
N ASN A 133 9.14 -5.84 3.56
CA ASN A 133 10.45 -6.21 3.00
C ASN A 133 11.01 -7.47 3.64
N GLU A 134 10.91 -7.60 4.95
CA GLU A 134 11.28 -8.83 5.67
C GLU A 134 10.42 -10.01 5.21
N PHE A 135 9.12 -9.78 5.01
CA PHE A 135 8.24 -10.78 4.47
C PHE A 135 8.65 -11.19 3.04
N LYS A 136 8.96 -10.25 2.15
CA LYS A 136 9.35 -10.51 0.76
C LYS A 136 10.71 -11.21 0.64
N PHE A 137 11.73 -10.71 1.33
CA PHE A 137 13.13 -11.07 1.11
C PHE A 137 13.76 -11.93 2.22
N GLY A 138 13.01 -12.21 3.29
CA GLY A 138 13.51 -12.96 4.43
C GLY A 138 13.77 -12.09 5.64
N SER A 139 13.77 -12.73 6.81
CA SER A 139 13.97 -12.09 8.10
C SER A 139 14.80 -12.98 9.02
N THR A 140 15.47 -12.35 9.98
CA THR A 140 16.07 -13.06 11.10
C THR A 140 15.03 -13.62 12.08
N LEU A 141 13.75 -13.23 11.94
CA LEU A 141 12.66 -13.76 12.73
C LEU A 141 12.51 -15.26 12.54
N ALA A 142 12.38 -15.96 13.67
CA ALA A 142 12.11 -17.38 13.72
C ALA A 142 10.61 -17.62 13.56
N VAL A 143 10.23 -18.27 12.46
CA VAL A 143 8.85 -18.65 12.16
C VAL A 143 8.61 -20.08 12.62
N ASP A 144 7.49 -20.30 13.30
CA ASP A 144 7.05 -21.62 13.72
C ASP A 144 6.59 -22.44 12.52
N ARG A 145 7.16 -23.63 12.35
CA ARG A 145 6.87 -24.55 11.25
C ARG A 145 5.97 -25.71 11.70
N GLY A 146 5.41 -25.63 12.90
CA GLY A 146 4.72 -26.74 13.54
C GLY A 146 5.70 -27.73 14.19
N HIS A 147 5.15 -28.63 15.01
CA HIS A 147 5.92 -29.65 15.74
C HIS A 147 7.09 -29.11 16.60
N GLY A 148 7.03 -27.82 16.98
CA GLY A 148 8.07 -27.16 17.76
C GLY A 148 9.32 -26.77 16.97
N LEU A 149 9.34 -26.96 15.64
CA LEU A 149 10.45 -26.56 14.79
C LEU A 149 10.32 -25.08 14.43
N LYS A 150 11.33 -24.28 14.79
CA LYS A 150 11.40 -22.86 14.42
C LYS A 150 12.60 -22.62 13.53
N THR A 151 12.37 -22.05 12.36
CA THR A 151 13.44 -21.71 11.40
C THR A 151 13.33 -20.25 10.98
N ARG A 152 14.43 -19.67 10.53
CA ARG A 152 14.42 -18.32 9.98
C ARG A 152 13.55 -18.27 8.74
N TRP A 153 12.84 -17.16 8.55
CA TRP A 153 12.10 -16.88 7.34
C TRP A 153 13.07 -16.55 6.21
N LYS A 154 13.07 -17.33 5.12
CA LYS A 154 13.99 -17.11 3.99
C LYS A 154 13.47 -16.13 2.95
N GLY A 155 12.20 -15.75 3.03
CA GLY A 155 11.53 -14.93 2.01
C GLY A 155 10.58 -15.77 1.18
N ILE A 156 9.60 -15.09 0.55
CA ILE A 156 8.49 -15.76 -0.15
C ILE A 156 9.02 -16.71 -1.23
N ASN A 157 9.94 -16.23 -2.07
CA ASN A 157 10.42 -16.99 -3.22
C ASN A 157 11.15 -18.27 -2.82
N ASP A 158 12.07 -18.19 -1.85
CA ASP A 158 12.85 -19.35 -1.41
C ASP A 158 11.96 -20.41 -0.75
N GLU A 159 10.99 -19.98 0.05
CA GLU A 159 10.07 -20.85 0.77
C GLU A 159 9.07 -21.51 -0.17
N LEU A 160 8.50 -20.73 -1.09
CA LEU A 160 7.58 -21.23 -2.11
C LEU A 160 8.29 -22.21 -3.05
N ASN A 161 9.48 -21.87 -3.56
CA ASN A 161 10.25 -22.76 -4.43
C ASN A 161 10.61 -24.07 -3.75
N ALA A 162 10.99 -24.04 -2.46
CA ALA A 162 11.31 -25.25 -1.72
C ALA A 162 10.11 -26.20 -1.59
N ILE A 163 8.90 -25.66 -1.36
CA ILE A 163 7.65 -26.45 -1.30
C ILE A 163 7.32 -27.01 -2.69
N LEU A 164 7.32 -26.16 -3.71
CA LEU A 164 6.95 -26.57 -5.07
C LEU A 164 7.92 -27.61 -5.65
N LEU A 165 9.22 -27.52 -5.37
CA LEU A 165 10.21 -28.52 -5.79
C LEU A 165 9.98 -29.90 -5.14
N ALA A 166 9.36 -29.95 -3.97
CA ALA A 166 9.05 -31.20 -3.28
C ALA A 166 7.73 -31.82 -3.77
N ASP A 167 6.75 -30.97 -4.08
CA ASP A 167 5.37 -31.40 -4.35
C ASP A 167 5.07 -31.60 -5.85
N VAL A 168 5.85 -30.99 -6.74
CA VAL A 168 5.61 -31.05 -8.20
C VAL A 168 6.39 -32.20 -8.83
N PRO A 169 5.71 -33.18 -9.48
CA PRO A 169 6.38 -34.27 -10.17
C PRO A 169 7.20 -33.79 -11.38
N LEU A 170 8.20 -34.59 -11.78
CA LEU A 170 8.94 -34.35 -13.02
C LEU A 170 8.00 -34.35 -14.24
N GLY A 171 8.29 -33.48 -15.21
CA GLY A 171 7.51 -33.33 -16.45
C GLY A 171 6.41 -32.26 -16.39
N TYR A 172 6.19 -31.64 -15.23
CA TYR A 172 5.28 -30.50 -15.08
C TYR A 172 6.04 -29.18 -15.17
N ASP A 173 5.65 -28.34 -16.12
CA ASP A 173 6.17 -26.97 -16.27
C ASP A 173 5.19 -25.96 -15.68
N ARG A 174 5.72 -24.98 -14.94
CA ARG A 174 4.90 -23.92 -14.34
C ARG A 174 4.41 -22.97 -15.43
N VAL A 175 3.09 -22.82 -15.52
CA VAL A 175 2.44 -21.93 -16.50
C VAL A 175 2.15 -20.57 -15.88
N ARG A 176 1.69 -20.55 -14.62
CA ARG A 176 1.21 -19.33 -13.96
C ARG A 176 1.18 -19.49 -12.44
N SER A 177 1.45 -18.44 -11.70
CA SER A 177 1.15 -18.37 -10.26
C SER A 177 0.30 -17.16 -9.91
N ASP A 178 -0.88 -17.41 -9.33
CA ASP A 178 -1.78 -16.37 -8.81
C ASP A 178 -1.63 -16.28 -7.30
N ALA A 179 -1.51 -15.07 -6.78
CA ALA A 179 -1.25 -14.80 -5.38
C ALA A 179 -2.26 -13.83 -4.79
N LYS A 180 -2.60 -14.05 -3.51
CA LYS A 180 -3.41 -13.15 -2.69
C LYS A 180 -2.72 -12.85 -1.38
N LEU A 181 -2.34 -11.60 -1.18
CA LEU A 181 -1.80 -11.10 0.08
C LEU A 181 -2.87 -10.34 0.85
N THR A 182 -3.01 -10.63 2.14
CA THR A 182 -3.97 -9.99 3.03
C THR A 182 -3.31 -9.60 4.36
N CYS A 183 -3.78 -8.52 4.97
CA CYS A 183 -3.49 -8.16 6.36
C CYS A 183 -4.72 -7.49 7.01
N VAL A 184 -4.82 -7.58 8.33
CA VAL A 184 -5.83 -6.85 9.12
C VAL A 184 -5.14 -5.73 9.87
N THR A 185 -5.53 -4.47 9.62
CA THR A 185 -4.78 -3.32 10.14
C THR A 185 -5.62 -2.06 10.33
N GLY A 186 -5.00 -1.01 10.87
CA GLY A 186 -5.52 0.35 10.92
C GLY A 186 -4.68 1.29 10.05
N PHE A 187 -5.24 2.42 9.65
CA PHE A 187 -4.46 3.50 9.05
C PHE A 187 -3.62 4.21 10.11
N THR A 188 -2.43 4.66 9.74
CA THR A 188 -1.49 5.32 10.65
C THR A 188 -2.12 6.54 11.34
N ASN A 189 -2.93 7.29 10.60
CA ASN A 189 -3.73 8.40 11.09
C ASN A 189 -4.88 8.72 10.11
N TYR A 190 -5.71 9.71 10.47
CA TYR A 190 -6.85 10.09 9.63
C TYR A 190 -6.46 10.68 8.27
N GLU A 191 -5.30 11.34 8.15
CA GLU A 191 -4.84 11.86 6.85
C GLU A 191 -4.55 10.71 5.89
N CYS A 192 -3.91 9.63 6.37
CA CYS A 192 -3.71 8.41 5.58
C CYS A 192 -5.04 7.77 5.13
N LEU A 193 -6.06 7.75 6.00
CA LEU A 193 -7.40 7.27 5.62
C LEU A 193 -8.05 8.18 4.56
N LYS A 194 -7.89 9.51 4.64
CA LYS A 194 -8.39 10.41 3.59
C LYS A 194 -7.67 10.20 2.26
N GLU A 195 -6.35 10.03 2.29
CA GLU A 195 -5.54 9.79 1.12
C GLU A 195 -5.94 8.48 0.42
N PHE A 196 -6.10 7.40 1.19
CA PHE A 196 -6.63 6.13 0.70
C PHE A 196 -7.99 6.32 -0.01
N ASN A 197 -8.93 7.02 0.63
CA ASN A 197 -10.25 7.28 0.06
C ASN A 197 -10.19 8.16 -1.19
N PHE A 198 -9.27 9.12 -1.23
CA PHE A 198 -9.02 9.95 -2.40
C PHE A 198 -8.52 9.10 -3.57
N VAL A 199 -7.49 8.27 -3.37
CA VAL A 199 -6.95 7.38 -4.40
C VAL A 199 -8.03 6.42 -4.92
N LYS A 200 -8.80 5.79 -4.02
CA LYS A 200 -9.94 4.93 -4.41
C LYS A 200 -10.97 5.67 -5.25
N LYS A 201 -11.28 6.93 -4.90
CA LYS A 201 -12.21 7.76 -5.67
C LYS A 201 -11.66 8.07 -7.06
N VAL A 202 -10.36 8.34 -7.20
CA VAL A 202 -9.72 8.58 -8.50
C VAL A 202 -9.78 7.32 -9.36
N ILE A 203 -9.39 6.15 -8.81
CA ILE A 203 -9.45 4.87 -9.53
C ILE A 203 -10.88 4.58 -10.00
N ARG A 204 -11.88 4.74 -9.13
CA ARG A 204 -13.29 4.49 -9.46
C ARG A 204 -13.80 5.40 -10.58
N ASN A 205 -13.37 6.66 -10.60
CA ASN A 205 -13.90 7.65 -11.54
C ASN A 205 -13.14 7.71 -12.86
N SER A 206 -11.85 7.37 -12.87
CA SER A 206 -10.96 7.63 -14.01
C SER A 206 -9.92 6.54 -14.25
N GLY A 207 -9.99 5.42 -13.52
CA GLY A 207 -9.06 4.31 -13.66
C GLY A 207 -7.60 4.71 -13.44
N LEU A 208 -6.71 3.95 -14.07
CA LEU A 208 -5.25 4.16 -13.99
C LEU A 208 -4.80 5.47 -14.65
N GLU A 209 -5.52 5.95 -15.66
CA GLU A 209 -5.25 7.27 -16.27
C GLU A 209 -5.47 8.42 -15.29
N GLY A 210 -6.45 8.28 -14.38
CA GLY A 210 -6.62 9.21 -13.27
C GLY A 210 -5.41 9.25 -12.33
N ILE A 211 -4.87 8.08 -12.01
CA ILE A 211 -3.68 7.95 -11.15
C ILE A 211 -2.44 8.50 -11.84
N LYS A 212 -2.26 8.22 -13.13
CA LYS A 212 -1.16 8.77 -13.94
C LYS A 212 -1.16 10.30 -13.92
N LYS A 213 -2.32 10.93 -14.12
CA LYS A 213 -2.45 12.40 -14.03
C LYS A 213 -2.09 12.95 -12.65
N VAL A 214 -2.45 12.25 -11.57
CA VAL A 214 -2.04 12.62 -10.21
C VAL A 214 -0.53 12.50 -10.05
N ASN A 215 0.09 11.42 -10.54
CA ASN A 215 1.54 11.25 -10.52
C ASN A 215 2.27 12.39 -11.27
N ASP A 216 1.80 12.73 -12.47
CA ASP A 216 2.37 13.80 -13.29
C ASP A 216 2.24 15.18 -12.63
N ALA A 217 1.10 15.45 -12.00
CA ALA A 217 0.89 16.70 -11.25
C ALA A 217 1.83 16.81 -10.04
N ILE A 218 2.01 15.73 -9.27
CA ILE A 218 2.94 15.70 -8.14
C ILE A 218 4.38 15.92 -8.61
N LYS A 219 4.80 15.26 -9.70
CA LYS A 219 6.14 15.42 -10.28
C LYS A 219 6.40 16.85 -10.74
N SER A 220 5.42 17.45 -11.41
CA SER A 220 5.49 18.85 -11.89
C SER A 220 5.63 19.82 -10.72
N PHE A 221 4.83 19.64 -9.65
CA PHE A 221 4.90 20.47 -8.45
C PHE A 221 6.24 20.35 -7.72
N LYS A 222 6.80 19.13 -7.61
CA LYS A 222 8.13 18.92 -7.02
C LYS A 222 9.23 19.62 -7.83
N SER A 223 9.16 19.55 -9.15
CA SER A 223 10.17 20.15 -10.05
C SER A 223 10.16 21.68 -9.96
N GLN A 224 8.97 22.31 -9.95
CA GLN A 224 8.82 23.77 -9.82
C GLN A 224 9.30 24.31 -8.47
N ASN A 225 9.12 23.56 -7.38
CA ASN A 225 9.61 23.99 -6.06
C ASN A 225 11.12 23.84 -5.91
N ILE A 226 11.78 22.95 -6.67
CA ILE A 226 13.24 22.83 -6.68
C ILE A 226 13.86 24.01 -7.43
N GLU A 227 13.25 24.45 -8.53
CA GLU A 227 13.71 25.62 -9.31
C GLU A 227 13.50 26.97 -8.60
N GLN A 228 12.59 27.06 -7.62
CA GLN A 228 12.37 28.29 -6.84
C GLN A 228 13.32 28.43 -5.62
N VAL A 229 14.10 27.40 -5.30
CA VAL A 229 15.01 27.36 -4.15
C VAL A 229 16.48 27.31 -4.59
N ALA A 230 16.73 27.15 -5.90
CA ALA A 230 18.07 27.24 -6.53
C ALA A 230 18.34 28.66 -7.05
#